data_AF-A0A7Y5R3K3-F1
#
_entry.id   AF-A0A7Y5R3K3-F1
#
_cell.length_a   1.000
_cell.length_b   1.000
_cell.length_c   1.000
_cell.angle_alpha   90.00
_cell.angle_beta   90.00
_cell.angle_gamma   90.00
#
_symmetry.space_group_name_H-M   'P 1'
#
loop_
_entity.id
_entity.type
_entity.pdbx_description
1 polymer ?
#
loop_
_entity_poly.entity_id
_entity_poly.type
_entity_poly.pdbx_seq_one_letter_code
_entity_poly.pdbx_strand_id
1 'polypeptide(L)' 'MKAPSYESAMQELQRIVDEMQEGAVPIDELALKAAKAAELIAFCRNKLRAIESEIQQIDAQENEG' A
#
# COMPACT_ATOMS: atom_id res chain seq x y z
N MET A 1 13.63 6.09 -11.81
CA MET A 1 12.20 6.12 -11.39
C MET A 1 12.16 6.18 -9.87
N LYS A 2 11.40 7.11 -9.26
CA LYS A 2 11.23 7.16 -7.80
C LYS A 2 10.16 6.14 -7.39
N ALA A 3 10.41 5.38 -6.33
CA ALA A 3 9.39 4.53 -5.73
C ALA A 3 8.21 5.40 -5.26
N PRO A 4 6.95 4.93 -5.39
CA PRO A 4 5.79 5.67 -4.88
C PRO A 4 5.91 5.87 -3.37
N SER A 5 5.37 6.98 -2.85
CA SER A 5 5.22 7.17 -1.40
C SER A 5 4.04 6.34 -0.88
N TYR A 6 4.03 6.04 0.42
CA TYR A 6 2.87 5.40 1.07
C TYR A 6 1.57 6.19 0.81
N GLU A 7 1.63 7.51 0.98
CA GLU A 7 0.48 8.39 0.75
C GLU A 7 0.00 8.34 -0.70
N SER A 8 0.91 8.39 -1.67
CA SER A 8 0.54 8.29 -3.09
C SER A 8 -0.08 6.93 -3.41
N ALA A 9 0.44 5.83 -2.86
CA ALA A 9 -0.10 4.51 -3.08
C ALA A 9 -1.50 4.35 -2.46
N MET A 10 -1.71 4.92 -1.26
CA MET A 10 -3.02 4.94 -0.62
C MET A 10 -4.04 5.80 -1.37
N GLN A 11 -3.65 6.96 -1.89
CA GLN A 11 -4.53 7.80 -2.71
C GLN A 11 -4.92 7.12 -4.03
N GLU A 12 -4.01 6.35 -4.64
CA GLU A 12 -4.31 5.57 -5.84
C GLU A 12 -5.25 4.40 -5.51
N LEU A 13 -5.01 3.69 -4.39
CA LEU A 13 -5.86 2.60 -3.94
C LEU A 13 -7.29 3.09 -3.64
N GLN A 14 -7.43 4.23 -2.96
CA GLN A 14 -8.74 4.82 -2.67
C GLN A 14 -9.50 5.13 -3.97
N ARG A 15 -8.84 5.75 -4.95
CA ARG A 15 -9.45 6.02 -6.26
C ARG A 15 -9.93 4.76 -6.96
N ILE A 16 -9.13 3.69 -6.95
CA ILE A 16 -9.53 2.42 -7.56
C ILE A 16 -10.77 1.86 -6.86
N VAL A 17 -10.81 1.91 -5.52
CA VAL A 17 -11.97 1.43 -4.75
C VAL A 17 -13.22 2.27 -5.06
N ASP A 18 -13.09 3.59 -5.11
CA ASP A 18 -14.21 4.49 -5.40
C ASP A 18 -14.77 4.23 -6.80
N GLU A 19 -13.91 4.14 -7.83
CA GLU A 19 -14.31 3.81 -9.21
C GLU A 19 -15.05 2.46 -9.30
N MET A 20 -14.58 1.46 -8.55
CA MET A 20 -15.21 0.13 -8.50
C MET A 20 -16.57 0.16 -7.80
N GLN A 21 -16.72 0.94 -6.73
CA GLN A 21 -17.97 1.07 -5.97
C GLN A 21 -19.04 1.84 -6.76
N GLU A 22 -18.63 2.87 -7.49
CA GLU A 22 -19.51 3.66 -8.36
C GLU A 22 -19.98 2.86 -9.59
N GLY A 23 -19.41 1.68 -9.84
CA GLY A 23 -19.69 0.88 -11.03
C GLY A 23 -19.13 1.52 -12.31
N ALA A 24 -18.17 2.43 -12.17
CA ALA A 24 -17.56 3.17 -13.27
C ALA A 24 -16.48 2.35 -14.01
N VAL A 25 -16.12 1.18 -13.48
CA VAL A 25 -15.12 0.28 -14.09
C VAL A 25 -15.80 -0.74 -15.01
N PRO A 26 -15.47 -0.77 -16.32
CA PRO A 26 -15.93 -1.80 -17.24
C PRO A 26 -15.55 -3.20 -16.75
N ILE A 27 -16.39 -4.20 -17.02
CA ILE A 27 -16.14 -5.58 -16.55
C ILE A 27 -14.81 -6.17 -17.04
N ASP A 28 -14.40 -5.81 -18.25
CA ASP A 28 -13.13 -6.23 -18.84
C ASP A 28 -11.92 -5.59 -18.13
N GLU A 29 -12.10 -4.45 -17.47
CA GLU A 29 -11.07 -3.72 -16.73
C GLU A 29 -11.06 -4.04 -15.23
N LEU A 30 -12.11 -4.68 -14.69
CA LEU A 30 -12.19 -5.03 -13.28
C LEU A 30 -11.01 -5.91 -12.84
N ALA A 31 -10.62 -6.88 -13.64
CA ALA A 31 -9.49 -7.75 -13.34
C ALA A 31 -8.17 -6.97 -13.22
N LEU A 32 -7.98 -5.98 -14.10
CA LEU A 32 -6.78 -5.13 -14.10
C LEU A 32 -6.76 -4.19 -12.89
N LYS A 33 -7.89 -3.53 -12.58
CA LYS A 33 -8.04 -2.66 -11.41
C LYS A 33 -7.85 -3.44 -10.11
N ALA A 34 -8.40 -4.65 -10.02
CA ALA A 34 -8.22 -5.53 -8.86
C ALA A 34 -6.75 -5.96 -8.68
N ALA A 35 -6.06 -6.32 -9.77
CA ALA A 35 -4.63 -6.65 -9.72
C ALA A 35 -3.80 -5.45 -9.23
N LYS A 36 -4.08 -4.25 -9.75
CA LYS A 36 -3.41 -3.02 -9.33
C LYS A 36 -3.66 -2.70 -7.86
N ALA A 37 -4.89 -2.83 -7.39
CA ALA A 37 -5.22 -2.67 -5.97
C ALA A 37 -4.44 -3.64 -5.08
N ALA A 38 -4.32 -4.91 -5.48
CA ALA A 38 -3.55 -5.92 -4.75
C ALA A 38 -2.06 -5.53 -4.64
N GLU A 39 -1.46 -5.02 -5.72
CA GLU A 39 -0.08 -4.52 -5.71
C GLU A 39 0.11 -3.34 -4.74
N LEU A 40 -0.81 -2.37 -4.76
CA LEU A 40 -0.77 -1.20 -3.87
C LEU A 40 -0.91 -1.62 -2.40
N ILE A 41 -1.82 -2.55 -2.10
CA ILE A 41 -1.98 -3.11 -0.75
C ILE A 41 -0.69 -3.80 -0.28
N ALA A 42 -0.07 -4.61 -1.14
CA ALA A 42 1.19 -5.28 -0.82
C ALA A 42 2.30 -4.27 -0.54
N PHE A 43 2.40 -3.23 -1.36
CA PHE A 43 3.34 -2.13 -1.15
C PHE A 43 3.14 -1.43 0.20
N CYS A 44 1.91 -1.03 0.52
CA CYS A 44 1.58 -0.37 1.78
C CYS A 44 1.91 -1.23 3.00
N ARG A 45 1.56 -2.53 2.96
CA ARG A 45 1.89 -3.49 4.02
C ARG A 45 3.39 -3.64 4.22
N ASN A 46 4.16 -3.73 3.13
CA ASN A 46 5.61 -3.84 3.21
C ASN A 46 6.25 -2.59 3.82
N LYS A 47 5.75 -1.40 3.47
CA LYS A 47 6.19 -0.14 4.09
C LYS A 47 5.96 -0.12 5.59
N LEU A 48 4.77 -0.52 6.06
CA LEU A 48 4.45 -0.57 7.48
C LEU A 48 5.32 -1.59 8.23
N ARG A 49 5.53 -2.77 7.66
CA ARG A 49 6.40 -3.80 8.26
C ARG A 49 7.86 -3.35 8.38
N ALA A 50 8.36 -2.61 7.38
CA ALA A 50 9.71 -2.06 7.45
C ALA A 50 9.85 -1.07 8.61
N ILE A 51 8.88 -0.17 8.76
CA ILE A 51 8.85 0.80 9.87
C ILE A 51 8.74 0.09 11.22
N GLU A 52 7.86 -0.92 11.34
CA GLU A 52 7.74 -1.72 12.57
C GLU A 52 9.06 -2.41 12.93
N SER A 53 9.75 -2.98 11.95
CA SER A 53 11.07 -3.59 12.16
C SER A 53 12.14 -2.57 12.57
N GLU A 54 12.11 -1.35 12.03
CA GLU A 54 13.03 -0.28 12.40
C GLU A 54 12.79 0.16 13.87
N ILE A 55 11.53 0.29 14.28
CA ILE A 55 11.17 0.60 15.68
C ILE A 55 11.65 -0.50 16.62
N GLN A 56 11.41 -1.78 16.28
CA GLN A 56 11.86 -2.91 17.10
C GLN A 56 13.39 -2.95 17.25
N GLN A 57 14.14 -2.56 16.22
CA GLN A 57 15.60 -2.46 16.30
C GLN A 57 16.05 -1.35 17.24
N ILE A 58 15.41 -0.17 17.18
CA ILE A 58 15.70 0.94 18.08
C ILE A 58 15.42 0.54 19.54
N ASP A 59 14.25 -0.05 19.81
CA ASP A 59 13.85 -0.49 21.15
C ASP A 59 14.81 -1.56 21.72
N ALA A 60 15.33 -2.44 20.87
CA ALA A 60 16.32 -3.43 21.26
C ALA A 60 17.68 -2.79 21.59
N GLN A 61 18.10 -1.79 20.82
CA GLN A 61 19.35 -1.06 21.07
C GLN A 61 19.29 -0.23 22.37
N GLU A 62 18.12 0.30 22.75
CA GLU A 62 17.95 1.09 23.97
C GLU A 62 17.89 0.25 25.27
N ASN A 63 17.51 -1.04 25.19
CA ASN A 63 17.44 -1.94 26.35
C ASN A 63 18.72 -2.76 26.60
N GLU A 64 19.75 -2.60 25.77
CA GLU A 64 21.05 -3.28 25.91
C GLU A 64 22.13 -2.43 26.61
N GLY A 65 21.77 -1.27 27.20
CA GLY A 65 22.65 -0.40 27.99
C GLY A 65 22.24 -0.28 29.45
#